data_AF-G5RZE8-F1
#
_entry.id   AF-G5RZE8-F1
#
_cell.length_a   1.000
_cell.length_b   1.000
_cell.length_c   1.000
_cell.angle_alpha   90.00
_cell.angle_beta   90.00
_cell.angle_gamma   90.00
#
_symmetry.space_group_name_H-M   'P 1'
#
loop_
_entity.id
_entity.type
_entity.pdbx_description
1 polymer ?
#
loop_
_entity_poly.entity_id
_entity_poly.type
_entity_poly.pdbx_seq_one_letter_code
_entity_poly.pdbx_strand_id
1 'polypeptide(L)'
;MRRARGGDVIPVSNPANGKPLGNVPKMGAEETRDAIDAANRALPAWRALTAKERANILRRWFNLMMEHQDDLARLMTLEQGKPLAEAKGEISYTASFIEWFAEEGKRIYGDTIPGHQADKRLLVIKQPIGVTAAITPWNFPSAMITRKAGPALAAG
;
A
#
# COMPACT_ATOMS: atom_id res chain seq x y z
N MET A 1 -9.64 14.13 -6.36
CA MET A 1 -9.71 12.74 -6.88
C MET A 1 -9.78 12.78 -8.40
N ARG A 2 -9.14 11.82 -9.09
CA ARG A 2 -9.29 11.62 -10.54
C ARG A 2 -10.73 11.17 -10.83
N ARG A 3 -11.40 11.73 -11.85
CA ARG A 3 -12.74 11.31 -12.29
C ARG A 3 -12.63 10.10 -13.23
N ALA A 4 -13.65 9.24 -13.25
CA ALA A 4 -13.81 8.26 -14.31
C ALA A 4 -14.09 8.98 -15.64
N ARG A 5 -13.60 8.46 -16.78
CA ARG A 5 -13.77 9.10 -18.10
C ARG A 5 -15.24 9.26 -18.48
N GLY A 6 -16.09 8.29 -18.12
CA GLY A 6 -17.54 8.37 -18.29
C GLY A 6 -18.26 9.28 -17.28
N GLY A 7 -17.56 9.81 -16.27
CA GLY A 7 -18.15 10.61 -15.20
C GLY A 7 -18.91 9.80 -14.14
N ASP A 8 -19.04 8.50 -14.32
CA ASP A 8 -19.77 7.60 -13.41
C ASP A 8 -19.17 7.58 -12.01
N VAL A 9 -20.06 7.43 -11.03
CA VAL A 9 -19.73 7.37 -9.61
C VAL A 9 -20.50 6.26 -8.91
N ILE A 10 -19.96 5.82 -7.77
CA ILE A 10 -20.60 4.91 -6.82
C ILE A 10 -20.92 5.74 -5.57
N PRO A 11 -22.20 5.78 -5.12
CA PRO A 11 -22.56 6.46 -3.88
C PRO A 11 -22.03 5.69 -2.67
N VAL A 12 -21.55 6.44 -1.68
CA VAL A 12 -21.15 5.92 -0.36
C VAL A 12 -22.13 6.47 0.67
N SER A 13 -22.73 5.57 1.44
CA SER A 13 -23.69 5.89 2.50
C SER A 13 -23.16 5.46 3.86
N ASN A 14 -23.54 6.18 4.90
CA ASN A 14 -23.25 5.77 6.27
C ASN A 14 -24.13 4.56 6.64
N PRO A 15 -23.55 3.39 6.97
CA PRO A 15 -24.32 2.19 7.24
C PRO A 15 -25.16 2.27 8.52
N ALA A 16 -24.84 3.18 9.45
CA ALA A 16 -25.59 3.34 10.70
C ALA A 16 -26.93 4.07 10.53
N ASN A 17 -27.13 4.84 9.45
CA ASN A 17 -28.35 5.62 9.25
C ASN A 17 -28.80 5.75 7.78
N GLY A 18 -28.08 5.15 6.84
CA GLY A 18 -28.36 5.19 5.40
C GLY A 18 -28.12 6.54 4.73
N LYS A 19 -27.68 7.58 5.45
CA LYS A 19 -27.49 8.92 4.87
C LYS A 19 -26.30 8.93 3.90
N PRO A 20 -26.38 9.66 2.79
CA PRO A 20 -25.27 9.77 1.85
C PRO A 20 -24.09 10.51 2.51
N LEU A 21 -22.87 10.01 2.27
CA LEU A 21 -21.61 10.64 2.68
C LEU A 21 -20.91 11.32 1.49
N GLY A 22 -21.03 10.74 0.31
CA GLY A 22 -20.38 11.23 -0.89
C GLY A 22 -20.37 10.19 -2.00
N ASN A 23 -19.50 10.40 -2.97
CA ASN A 23 -19.38 9.59 -4.16
C ASN A 23 -17.91 9.24 -4.41
N VAL A 24 -17.64 8.00 -4.83
CA VAL A 24 -16.33 7.58 -5.35
C VAL A 24 -16.42 7.33 -6.85
N PRO A 25 -15.37 7.62 -7.64
CA PRO A 25 -15.40 7.40 -9.08
C PRO A 25 -15.52 5.91 -9.41
N LYS A 26 -16.41 5.56 -10.35
CA LYS A 26 -16.56 4.19 -10.87
C LYS A 26 -15.52 3.94 -11.97
N MET A 27 -14.28 3.69 -11.56
CA MET A 27 -13.18 3.43 -12.50
C MET A 27 -13.41 2.14 -13.28
N GLY A 28 -13.08 2.16 -14.57
CA GLY A 28 -13.23 1.02 -15.48
C GLY A 28 -11.89 0.47 -15.99
N ALA A 29 -11.97 -0.29 -17.08
CA ALA A 29 -10.82 -0.94 -17.69
C ALA A 29 -9.79 0.06 -18.23
N GLU A 30 -10.23 1.19 -18.81
CA GLU A 30 -9.30 2.20 -19.34
C GLU A 30 -8.51 2.89 -18.24
N GLU A 31 -9.16 3.33 -17.16
CA GLU A 31 -8.46 3.98 -16.05
C GLU A 31 -7.53 3.02 -15.31
N THR A 32 -7.89 1.73 -15.29
CA THR A 32 -7.03 0.68 -14.74
C THR A 32 -5.76 0.51 -15.60
N ARG A 33 -5.88 0.50 -16.93
CA ARG A 33 -4.70 0.48 -17.84
C ARG A 33 -3.83 1.72 -17.64
N ASP A 34 -4.43 2.91 -17.57
CA ASP A 34 -3.69 4.15 -17.32
C ASP A 34 -2.93 4.10 -15.98
N ALA A 35 -3.52 3.52 -14.93
CA ALA A 35 -2.90 3.36 -13.63
C ALA A 35 -1.72 2.37 -13.67
N ILE A 36 -1.86 1.26 -14.39
CA ILE A 36 -0.78 0.29 -14.61
C ILE A 36 0.36 0.94 -15.39
N ASP A 37 0.06 1.70 -16.46
CA ASP A 37 1.07 2.39 -17.25
C ASP A 37 1.80 3.46 -16.42
N ALA A 38 1.08 4.19 -15.56
CA ALA A 38 1.69 5.13 -14.64
C ALA A 38 2.63 4.43 -13.63
N ALA A 39 2.20 3.30 -13.07
CA ALA A 39 3.03 2.51 -12.17
C ALA A 39 4.28 1.97 -12.88
N ASN A 40 4.15 1.48 -14.12
CA ASN A 40 5.28 1.03 -14.94
C ASN A 40 6.27 2.16 -15.25
N ARG A 41 5.78 3.39 -15.49
CA ARG A 41 6.66 4.56 -15.68
C ARG A 41 7.39 4.95 -14.39
N ALA A 42 6.77 4.80 -13.23
CA ALA A 42 7.38 5.11 -11.94
C ALA A 42 8.37 4.04 -11.44
N LEU A 43 8.15 2.78 -11.82
CA LEU A 43 8.89 1.62 -11.32
C LEU A 43 10.41 1.72 -11.50
N PRO A 44 10.97 2.15 -12.67
CA PRO A 44 12.42 2.27 -12.82
C PRO A 44 13.08 3.20 -11.80
N ALA A 45 12.46 4.34 -11.51
CA ALA A 45 12.98 5.29 -10.52
C ALA A 45 12.81 4.74 -9.10
N TRP A 46 11.66 4.11 -8.80
CA TRP A 46 11.38 3.55 -7.48
C TRP A 46 12.34 2.40 -7.12
N ARG A 47 12.53 1.43 -8.03
CA ARG A 47 13.42 0.28 -7.80
C ARG A 47 14.90 0.66 -7.73
N ALA A 48 15.27 1.82 -8.29
CA ALA A 48 16.64 2.35 -8.24
C ALA A 48 16.97 3.01 -6.91
N LEU A 49 15.96 3.37 -6.09
CA LEU A 49 16.19 3.84 -4.73
C LEU A 49 16.88 2.77 -3.90
N THR A 50 17.76 3.19 -3.01
CA THR A 50 18.32 2.30 -1.99
C THR A 50 17.22 1.84 -1.03
N ALA A 51 17.45 0.70 -0.36
CA ALA A 51 16.52 0.22 0.65
C ALA A 51 16.28 1.24 1.78
N LYS A 52 17.30 2.05 2.12
CA LYS A 52 17.18 3.11 3.15
C LYS A 52 16.28 4.25 2.70
N GLU A 53 16.37 4.67 1.44
CA GLU A 53 15.49 5.72 0.90
C GLU A 53 14.03 5.26 0.87
N ARG A 54 13.76 4.04 0.39
CA ARG A 54 12.41 3.46 0.43
C ARG A 54 11.88 3.35 1.87
N ALA A 55 12.72 2.89 2.80
CA ALA A 55 12.38 2.83 4.22
C ALA A 55 12.00 4.20 4.79
N ASN A 56 12.73 5.27 4.44
CA ASN A 56 12.42 6.61 4.91
C ASN A 56 11.07 7.11 4.36
N ILE A 57 10.74 6.80 3.10
CA ILE A 57 9.44 7.16 2.51
C ILE A 57 8.30 6.41 3.20
N LEU A 58 8.44 5.11 3.43
CA LEU A 58 7.46 4.31 4.15
C LEU A 58 7.32 4.78 5.60
N ARG A 59 8.42 5.13 6.28
CA ARG A 59 8.38 5.71 7.62
C ARG A 59 7.63 7.04 7.66
N ARG A 60 7.79 7.88 6.63
CA ARG A 60 7.00 9.12 6.50
C ARG A 60 5.52 8.82 6.35
N TRP A 61 5.16 7.78 5.57
CA TRP A 61 3.76 7.36 5.46
C TRP A 61 3.19 6.90 6.80
N PHE A 62 3.92 6.07 7.56
CA PHE A 62 3.55 5.71 8.94
C PHE A 62 3.28 6.95 9.81
N ASN A 63 4.21 7.92 9.81
CA ASN A 63 4.08 9.13 10.61
C ASN A 63 2.81 9.91 10.24
N LEU A 64 2.52 10.08 8.95
CA LEU A 64 1.33 10.77 8.47
C LEU A 64 0.03 10.03 8.84
N MET A 65 0.04 8.70 8.82
CA MET A 65 -1.12 7.91 9.28
C MET A 65 -1.40 8.12 10.77
N MET A 66 -0.34 8.19 11.58
CA MET A 66 -0.47 8.44 13.02
C MET A 66 -0.87 9.89 13.32
N GLU A 67 -0.33 10.85 12.58
CA GLU A 67 -0.71 12.27 12.67
C GLU A 67 -2.20 12.49 12.38
N HIS A 68 -2.73 11.80 11.36
CA HIS A 68 -4.13 11.90 10.96
C HIS A 68 -5.00 10.73 11.47
N GLN A 69 -4.60 10.07 12.56
CA GLN A 69 -5.29 8.87 13.05
C GLN A 69 -6.79 9.12 13.28
N ASP A 70 -7.12 10.25 13.89
CA ASP A 70 -8.49 10.58 14.28
C ASP A 70 -9.39 10.85 13.07
N ASP A 71 -8.87 11.57 12.07
CA ASP A 71 -9.59 11.85 10.83
C ASP A 71 -9.83 10.58 10.02
N LEU A 72 -8.79 9.74 9.88
CA LEU A 72 -8.88 8.47 9.18
C LEU A 72 -9.84 7.51 9.88
N ALA A 73 -9.80 7.44 11.21
CA ALA A 73 -10.72 6.61 11.99
C ALA A 73 -12.16 7.09 11.85
N ARG A 74 -12.40 8.41 11.84
CA ARG A 74 -13.73 8.99 11.62
C ARG A 74 -14.26 8.61 10.24
N LEU A 75 -13.46 8.73 9.18
CA LEU A 75 -13.86 8.32 7.83
C LEU A 75 -14.23 6.84 7.80
N MET A 76 -13.39 5.98 8.35
CA MET A 76 -13.63 4.53 8.41
C MET A 76 -14.92 4.20 9.17
N THR A 77 -15.16 4.82 10.33
CA THR A 77 -16.42 4.64 11.07
C THR A 77 -17.62 5.08 10.24
N LEU A 78 -17.53 6.21 9.55
CA LEU A 78 -18.63 6.72 8.75
C LEU A 78 -18.92 5.82 7.55
N GLU A 79 -17.93 5.34 6.82
CA GLU A 79 -18.13 4.57 5.58
C GLU A 79 -18.34 3.07 5.80
N GLN A 80 -17.74 2.50 6.84
CA GLN A 80 -17.74 1.05 7.11
C GLN A 80 -18.62 0.67 8.30
N GLY A 81 -18.79 1.56 9.28
CA GLY A 81 -19.72 1.39 10.40
C GLY A 81 -19.11 0.93 11.72
N LYS A 82 -17.82 0.55 11.78
CA LYS A 82 -17.21 0.10 13.04
C LYS A 82 -17.10 1.24 14.07
N PRO A 83 -17.15 0.93 15.39
CA PRO A 83 -16.96 1.91 16.44
C PRO A 83 -15.65 2.69 16.30
N LEU A 84 -15.66 3.97 16.66
CA LEU A 84 -14.50 4.87 16.49
C LEU A 84 -13.24 4.36 17.20
N ALA A 85 -13.39 3.75 18.37
CA ALA A 85 -12.26 3.16 19.11
C ALA A 85 -11.61 2.01 18.32
N GLU A 86 -12.41 1.14 17.72
CA GLU A 86 -11.90 0.05 16.86
C GLU A 86 -11.27 0.60 15.59
N ALA A 87 -11.87 1.63 14.97
CA ALA A 87 -11.29 2.29 13.81
C ALA A 87 -9.92 2.92 14.11
N LYS A 88 -9.77 3.62 15.25
CA LYS A 88 -8.48 4.16 15.70
C LYS A 88 -7.45 3.04 15.90
N GLY A 89 -7.87 1.94 16.53
CA GLY A 89 -7.05 0.73 16.69
C GLY A 89 -6.60 0.16 15.34
N GLU A 90 -7.51 0.08 14.35
CA GLU A 90 -7.15 -0.37 13.01
C GLU A 90 -6.14 0.58 12.35
N ILE A 91 -6.29 1.90 12.46
CA ILE A 91 -5.32 2.83 11.84
C ILE A 91 -3.92 2.65 12.44
N SER A 92 -3.78 2.55 13.77
CA SER A 92 -2.47 2.25 14.38
C SER A 92 -1.93 0.89 13.96
N TYR A 93 -2.78 -0.13 13.96
CA TYR A 93 -2.41 -1.48 13.55
C TYR A 93 -1.98 -1.54 12.08
N THR A 94 -2.65 -0.77 11.23
CA THR A 94 -2.37 -0.65 9.81
C THR A 94 -1.04 0.05 9.56
N ALA A 95 -0.79 1.13 10.28
CA ALA A 95 0.43 1.91 10.18
C ALA A 95 1.65 1.07 10.60
N SER A 96 1.52 0.23 11.65
CA SER A 96 2.62 -0.62 12.10
C SER A 96 3.11 -1.61 11.04
N PHE A 97 2.26 -2.07 10.11
CA PHE A 97 2.73 -2.84 8.95
C PHE A 97 3.70 -2.02 8.08
N ILE A 98 3.35 -0.77 7.79
CA ILE A 98 4.18 0.11 6.97
C ILE A 98 5.52 0.37 7.66
N GLU A 99 5.51 0.63 8.97
CA GLU A 99 6.74 0.76 9.77
C GLU A 99 7.60 -0.50 9.72
N TRP A 100 6.98 -1.67 9.93
CA TRP A 100 7.69 -2.94 9.94
C TRP A 100 8.31 -3.26 8.58
N PHE A 101 7.55 -3.11 7.48
CA PHE A 101 8.05 -3.35 6.13
C PHE A 101 9.10 -2.31 5.68
N ALA A 102 9.02 -1.07 6.18
CA ALA A 102 10.09 -0.08 5.97
C ALA A 102 11.43 -0.60 6.50
N GLU A 103 11.39 -1.23 7.67
CA GLU A 103 12.56 -1.84 8.28
C GLU A 103 12.99 -3.11 7.55
N GLU A 104 12.05 -4.01 7.27
CA GLU A 104 12.33 -5.29 6.63
C GLU A 104 12.87 -5.14 5.20
N GLY A 105 12.49 -4.08 4.49
CA GLY A 105 13.03 -3.76 3.16
C GLY A 105 14.55 -3.58 3.13
N LYS A 106 15.19 -3.27 4.26
CA LYS A 106 16.65 -3.15 4.39
C LYS A 106 17.35 -4.51 4.61
N ARG A 107 16.58 -5.57 4.85
CA ARG A 107 17.04 -6.92 5.20
C ARG A 107 16.71 -7.95 4.11
N ILE A 108 16.46 -7.47 2.88
CA ILE A 108 16.27 -8.33 1.71
C ILE A 108 17.63 -8.87 1.28
N TYR A 109 18.15 -9.81 2.06
CA TYR A 109 19.45 -10.41 1.85
C TYR A 109 19.44 -11.41 0.71
N GLY A 110 20.56 -11.46 0.00
CA GLY A 110 20.91 -12.56 -0.88
C GLY A 110 21.72 -13.61 -0.13
N ASP A 111 22.11 -14.67 -0.84
CA ASP A 111 22.91 -15.76 -0.29
C ASP A 111 24.23 -15.90 -1.05
N THR A 112 25.29 -16.24 -0.33
CA THR A 112 26.56 -16.69 -0.92
C THR A 112 26.67 -18.18 -0.73
N ILE A 113 26.79 -18.95 -1.81
CA ILE A 113 26.80 -20.41 -1.77
C ILE A 113 28.22 -20.92 -2.07
N PRO A 114 28.74 -21.93 -1.33
CA PRO A 114 30.02 -22.54 -1.63
C PRO A 114 30.10 -23.01 -3.09
N GLY A 115 31.17 -22.60 -3.78
CA GLY A 115 31.43 -23.01 -5.15
C GLY A 115 31.92 -24.46 -5.21
N HIS A 116 31.57 -25.16 -6.30
CA HIS A 116 32.05 -26.52 -6.59
C HIS A 116 33.29 -26.54 -7.50
N GLN A 117 33.74 -25.37 -7.97
CA GLN A 117 34.92 -25.16 -8.83
C GLN A 117 35.71 -23.97 -8.29
N ALA A 118 37.04 -24.04 -8.38
CA ALA A 118 37.95 -23.05 -7.77
C ALA A 118 37.81 -21.63 -8.35
N ASP A 119 37.34 -21.50 -9.59
CA ASP A 119 37.18 -20.24 -10.31
C ASP A 119 35.73 -19.72 -10.32
N LYS A 120 34.81 -20.34 -9.57
CA LYS A 120 33.38 -19.97 -9.56
C LYS A 120 32.93 -19.40 -8.21
N ARG A 121 32.09 -18.36 -8.27
CA ARG A 121 31.36 -17.81 -7.13
C ARG A 121 29.86 -17.94 -7.40
N LEU A 122 29.12 -18.47 -6.43
CA LEU A 122 27.67 -18.63 -6.52
C LEU A 122 26.99 -17.62 -5.60
N LEU A 123 26.18 -16.75 -6.19
CA LEU A 123 25.46 -15.69 -5.50
C LEU A 123 23.98 -15.77 -5.85
N VAL A 124 23.13 -15.63 -4.84
CA VAL A 124 21.69 -15.43 -5.02
C VAL A 124 21.39 -13.98 -4.69
N ILE A 125 20.80 -13.26 -5.64
CA ILE A 125 20.29 -11.91 -5.42
C ILE A 125 18.75 -11.94 -5.42
N LYS A 126 18.14 -11.05 -4.66
CA LYS A 126 16.69 -10.82 -4.66
C LYS A 126 16.40 -9.51 -5.38
N GLN A 127 15.43 -9.53 -6.28
CA GLN A 127 15.02 -8.35 -7.04
C GLN A 127 13.51 -8.19 -6.99
N PRO A 128 13.01 -6.94 -7.04
CA PRO A 128 11.58 -6.70 -7.09
C PRO A 128 10.96 -7.28 -8.37
N ILE A 129 9.74 -7.81 -8.23
CA ILE A 129 9.00 -8.43 -9.34
C ILE A 129 8.42 -7.35 -10.27
N GLY A 130 8.02 -6.20 -9.73
CA GLY A 130 7.47 -5.07 -10.48
C GLY A 130 6.09 -4.63 -10.01
N VAL A 131 5.29 -4.09 -10.93
CA VAL A 131 3.96 -3.54 -10.63
C VAL A 131 3.05 -4.61 -10.02
N THR A 132 2.49 -4.30 -8.85
CA THR A 132 1.61 -5.21 -8.10
C THR A 132 0.17 -4.74 -8.14
N ALA A 133 -0.75 -5.63 -8.52
CA ALA A 133 -2.19 -5.39 -8.37
C ALA A 133 -2.68 -5.92 -7.02
N ALA A 134 -3.35 -5.06 -6.24
CA ALA A 134 -3.87 -5.41 -4.91
C ALA A 134 -5.40 -5.26 -4.90
N ILE A 135 -6.11 -6.35 -4.61
CA ILE A 135 -7.56 -6.37 -4.39
C ILE A 135 -7.81 -6.59 -2.90
N THR A 136 -8.61 -5.71 -2.28
CA THR A 136 -8.82 -5.68 -0.82
C THR A 136 -10.31 -5.69 -0.48
N PRO A 137 -10.74 -6.45 0.55
CA PRO A 137 -12.12 -6.44 1.02
C PRO A 137 -12.42 -5.21 1.88
N TRP A 138 -13.70 -5.02 2.23
CA TRP A 138 -14.22 -3.85 2.95
C TRP A 138 -14.16 -3.94 4.48
N ASN A 139 -13.95 -5.13 5.06
CA ASN A 139 -14.09 -5.34 6.51
C ASN A 139 -12.96 -4.70 7.34
N PHE A 140 -11.74 -4.67 6.79
CA PHE A 140 -10.59 -3.94 7.34
C PHE A 140 -9.97 -3.07 6.26
N PRO A 141 -10.63 -1.96 5.88
CA PRO A 141 -10.35 -1.25 4.65
C PRO A 141 -8.93 -0.65 4.63
N SER A 142 -8.40 -0.28 5.80
CA SER A 142 -7.04 0.28 5.90
C SER A 142 -6.01 -0.84 6.04
N ALA A 143 -6.26 -1.82 6.91
CA ALA A 143 -5.28 -2.89 7.19
C ALA A 143 -5.02 -3.77 5.97
N MET A 144 -6.03 -4.05 5.16
CA MET A 144 -5.88 -4.96 4.01
C MET A 144 -5.05 -4.36 2.89
N ILE A 145 -5.09 -3.04 2.70
CA ILE A 145 -4.26 -2.39 1.68
C ILE A 145 -2.81 -2.27 2.13
N THR A 146 -2.52 -1.91 3.38
CA THR A 146 -1.12 -1.73 3.82
C THR A 146 -0.37 -3.05 3.96
N ARG A 147 -1.06 -4.15 4.26
CA ARG A 147 -0.47 -5.51 4.21
C ARG A 147 0.01 -5.92 2.82
N LYS A 148 -0.54 -5.32 1.76
CA LYS A 148 -0.13 -5.58 0.37
C LYS A 148 0.85 -4.52 -0.12
N ALA A 149 0.53 -3.24 0.11
CA ALA A 149 1.34 -2.11 -0.33
C ALA A 149 2.68 -2.00 0.41
N GLY A 150 2.70 -2.26 1.73
CA GLY A 150 3.91 -2.24 2.55
C GLY A 150 5.04 -3.12 2.00
N PRO A 151 4.85 -4.45 1.85
CA PRO A 151 5.88 -5.33 1.32
C PRO A 151 6.22 -5.03 -0.14
N ALA A 152 5.23 -4.71 -0.97
CA ALA A 152 5.46 -4.41 -2.39
C ALA A 152 6.37 -3.18 -2.57
N LEU A 153 6.08 -2.10 -1.84
CA LEU A 153 6.88 -0.88 -1.90
C LEU A 153 8.26 -1.04 -1.23
N ALA A 154 8.35 -1.84 -0.16
CA ALA A 154 9.62 -2.11 0.51
C ALA A 154 10.57 -2.94 -0.38
N ALA A 155 10.04 -3.94 -1.09
CA ALA A 155 10.80 -4.78 -2.01
C ALA A 155 11.40 -4.00 -3.19
N GLY A 156 10.66 -3.00 -3.69
CA GLY A 156 11.09 -2.10 -4.76
C GLY A 156 10.27 -2.23 -6.03
#